data_AF-A0A6A8QLP3-F1
#
_entry.id   AF-A0A6A8QLP3-F1
#
_cell.length_a   1.000
_cell.length_b   1.000
_cell.length_c   1.000
_cell.angle_alpha   90.00
_cell.angle_beta   90.00
_cell.angle_gamma   90.00
#
_symmetry.space_group_name_H-M   'P 1'
#
loop_
_entity.id
_entity.type
_entity.pdbx_description
1 polymer ?
#
loop_
_entity_poly.entity_id
_entity_poly.type
_entity_poly.pdbx_seq_one_letter_code
_entity_poly.pdbx_strand_id
1 'polypeptide(L)'
;MGGRGMMTVAAVLLAGGQATRMGGIDKMLLHAGGQSLLHHVIRRIRPQVGPILLNANGDLRRFSATGLPVEADSVGGQPGPLAGILTGLEWLKRDHPDISWLVSVATDTPLLPSDFVDRLRQAQREQEADLACAVRGDIVHPVLGLWPVSLAEPLRRALTGENLRKVGLLTARYRVAHARWPDNGPDPFLNVNTPEDLVRLELLMDGGVLPAPSHADTLTLSAVPDGQDGEIGPSLFLPPGKTVRISLEAAHVEEYRAAANGARPELVLVARPVGGRDQIVAAAITEAEADAYRHPGDRLLRIAMPAAVQHRVLQFTAPPPPAPKRRRRSGNPDDRTP
;
A
#
# COMPACT_ATOMS: atom_id res chain seq x y z
N MET A 1 26.85 22.99 16.25
CA MET A 1 26.44 23.70 15.02
C MET A 1 25.27 22.99 14.30
N GLY A 2 24.21 22.55 15.01
CA GLY A 2 23.21 21.62 14.42
C GLY A 2 21.89 22.23 13.89
N GLY A 3 21.69 23.54 13.94
CA GLY A 3 20.32 24.10 13.82
C GLY A 3 19.85 24.58 12.44
N ARG A 4 20.72 24.71 11.42
CA ARG A 4 20.32 25.33 10.13
C ARG A 4 19.88 24.35 9.03
N GLY A 5 20.11 23.04 9.19
CA GLY A 5 19.73 22.04 8.18
C GLY A 5 18.24 21.71 8.16
N MET A 6 17.60 21.69 9.35
CA MET A 6 16.24 21.18 9.57
C MET A 6 15.14 22.10 9.01
N MET A 7 15.40 23.39 8.83
CA MET A 7 14.41 24.37 8.31
C MET A 7 14.34 24.39 6.77
N THR A 8 15.12 23.58 6.06
CA THR A 8 15.21 23.59 4.58
C THR A 8 14.45 22.45 3.90
N VAL A 9 13.80 21.59 4.68
CA VAL A 9 13.01 20.45 4.21
C VAL A 9 11.63 20.53 4.81
N ALA A 10 10.60 20.42 3.98
CA ALA A 10 9.22 20.25 4.41
C ALA A 10 8.74 18.82 4.16
N ALA A 11 7.61 18.42 4.74
CA ALA A 11 7.01 17.12 4.50
C ALA A 11 5.65 17.20 3.81
N VAL A 12 5.36 16.22 2.95
CA VAL A 12 4.00 15.88 2.54
C VAL A 12 3.63 14.50 3.06
N LEU A 13 2.54 14.44 3.81
CA LEU A 13 1.93 13.21 4.31
C LEU A 13 0.88 12.75 3.31
N LEU A 14 1.09 11.58 2.72
CA LEU A 14 0.23 11.03 1.69
C LEU A 14 -0.89 10.23 2.36
N ALA A 15 -2.07 10.83 2.40
CA ALA A 15 -3.32 10.25 2.86
C ALA A 15 -4.23 9.81 1.69
N GLY A 16 -3.67 9.79 0.48
CA GLY A 16 -4.35 9.38 -0.74
C GLY A 16 -4.42 7.87 -0.90
N GLY A 17 -5.64 7.34 -1.00
CA GLY A 17 -5.94 5.95 -1.31
C GLY A 17 -7.43 5.73 -1.10
N GLN A 18 -8.13 5.10 -2.04
CA GLN A 18 -9.56 4.83 -1.83
C GLN A 18 -9.72 3.92 -0.59
N ALA A 19 -10.38 4.43 0.44
CA ALA A 19 -10.86 3.71 1.61
C ALA A 19 -11.99 2.70 1.25
N THR A 20 -11.88 2.04 0.10
CA THR A 20 -12.87 1.08 -0.39
C THR A 20 -12.66 -0.33 0.18
N ARG A 21 -11.56 -0.59 0.89
CA ARG A 21 -11.19 -1.95 1.34
C ARG A 21 -11.21 -2.18 2.86
N MET A 22 -11.71 -1.23 3.67
CA MET A 22 -11.99 -1.42 5.10
C MET A 22 -13.32 -0.75 5.52
N GLY A 23 -14.40 -1.08 4.82
CA GLY A 23 -15.75 -0.65 5.22
C GLY A 23 -15.98 0.87 5.23
N GLY A 24 -15.18 1.64 4.49
CA GLY A 24 -15.25 3.11 4.47
C GLY A 24 -14.47 3.82 5.58
N ILE A 25 -13.69 3.10 6.41
CA ILE A 25 -12.84 3.69 7.44
C ILE A 25 -11.47 4.05 6.82
N ASP A 26 -11.04 5.29 7.01
CA ASP A 26 -9.71 5.73 6.60
C ASP A 26 -8.64 5.01 7.42
N LYS A 27 -7.78 4.22 6.75
CA LYS A 27 -6.75 3.38 7.42
C LYS A 27 -5.87 4.16 8.39
N MET A 28 -5.48 5.35 7.99
CA MET A 28 -4.71 6.33 8.77
C MET A 28 -5.37 6.80 10.08
N LEU A 29 -6.68 6.60 10.23
CA LEU A 29 -7.44 6.88 11.46
C LEU A 29 -7.60 5.65 12.35
N LEU A 30 -7.09 4.48 11.95
CA LEU A 30 -6.96 3.34 12.86
C LEU A 30 -6.06 3.71 14.03
N HIS A 31 -6.38 3.18 15.21
CA HIS A 31 -5.66 3.48 16.44
C HIS A 31 -4.75 2.32 16.81
N ALA A 32 -3.52 2.64 17.21
CA ALA A 32 -2.57 1.74 17.86
C ALA A 32 -2.07 2.43 19.13
N GLY A 33 -2.02 1.72 20.26
CA GLY A 33 -1.55 2.32 21.52
C GLY A 33 -2.31 3.61 21.91
N GLY A 34 -3.61 3.67 21.60
CA GLY A 34 -4.49 4.80 21.92
C GLY A 34 -4.35 6.04 21.02
N GLN A 35 -3.53 6.02 19.97
CA GLN A 35 -3.40 7.14 19.01
C GLN A 35 -3.59 6.67 17.57
N SER A 36 -4.04 7.56 16.69
CA SER A 36 -4.17 7.19 15.28
C SER A 36 -2.82 6.97 14.59
N LEU A 37 -2.79 6.12 13.55
CA LEU A 37 -1.58 5.91 12.73
C LEU A 37 -1.02 7.23 12.19
N LEU A 38 -1.91 8.12 11.72
CA LEU A 38 -1.53 9.46 11.29
C LEU A 38 -0.84 10.26 12.41
N HIS A 39 -1.35 10.20 13.65
CA HIS A 39 -0.71 10.87 14.78
C HIS A 39 0.68 10.31 15.07
N HIS A 40 0.88 9.00 14.96
CA HIS A 40 2.22 8.41 15.08
C HIS A 40 3.17 8.95 14.02
N VAL A 41 2.74 8.97 12.75
CA VAL A 41 3.55 9.53 11.65
C VAL A 41 3.88 11.00 11.90
N ILE A 42 2.88 11.83 12.24
CA ILE A 42 3.06 13.25 12.56
C ILE A 42 4.07 13.44 13.70
N ARG A 43 3.94 12.67 14.79
CA ARG A 43 4.85 12.77 15.93
C ARG A 43 6.29 12.46 15.55
N ARG A 44 6.52 11.52 14.63
CA ARG A 44 7.87 11.11 14.21
C ARG A 44 8.49 12.04 13.18
N ILE A 45 7.71 12.55 12.23
CA ILE A 45 8.24 13.43 11.18
C ILE A 45 8.41 14.87 11.65
N ARG A 46 7.53 15.38 12.53
CA ARG A 46 7.50 16.80 12.94
C ARG A 46 8.83 17.31 13.50
N PRO A 47 9.60 16.55 14.31
CA PRO A 47 10.91 17.01 14.76
C PRO A 47 11.95 17.08 13.65
N GLN A 48 11.73 16.48 12.47
CA GLN A 48 12.73 16.32 11.41
C GLN A 48 12.57 17.32 10.25
N VAL A 49 11.46 18.08 10.20
CA VAL A 49 11.12 18.97 9.09
C VAL A 49 10.59 20.31 9.59
N GLY A 50 10.56 21.30 8.70
CA GLY A 50 9.83 22.55 8.92
C GLY A 50 8.31 22.35 8.75
N PRO A 51 7.68 22.99 7.75
CA PRO A 51 6.24 22.88 7.56
C PRO A 51 5.83 21.50 6.99
N ILE A 52 4.59 21.09 7.29
CA ILE A 52 4.04 19.78 6.94
C ILE A 52 2.68 19.98 6.27
N LEU A 53 2.51 19.40 5.09
CA LEU A 53 1.24 19.32 4.38
C LEU A 53 0.65 17.91 4.53
N LEU A 54 -0.66 17.82 4.75
CA LEU A 54 -1.41 16.57 4.60
C LEU A 54 -2.10 16.56 3.23
N ASN A 55 -1.69 15.68 2.33
CA ASN A 55 -2.36 15.50 1.06
C ASN A 55 -3.46 14.44 1.18
N ALA A 56 -4.72 14.84 1.00
CA ALA A 56 -5.87 13.94 1.09
C ALA A 56 -6.99 14.37 0.14
N ASN A 57 -7.73 13.40 -0.40
CA ASN A 57 -8.92 13.66 -1.22
C ASN A 57 -10.22 13.43 -0.42
N GLY A 58 -11.35 13.96 -0.89
CA GLY A 58 -12.65 13.82 -0.24
C GLY A 58 -12.95 14.95 0.75
N ASP A 59 -13.66 14.64 1.85
CA ASP A 59 -13.95 15.63 2.89
C ASP A 59 -12.71 15.92 3.73
N LEU A 60 -12.06 17.06 3.49
CA LEU A 60 -10.82 17.44 4.18
C LEU A 60 -11.03 17.73 5.67
N ARG A 61 -12.25 18.08 6.09
CA ARG A 61 -12.57 18.41 7.49
C ARG A 61 -12.33 17.26 8.46
N ARG A 62 -12.31 16.01 7.98
CA ARG A 62 -12.00 14.83 8.79
C ARG A 62 -10.59 14.85 9.42
N PHE A 63 -9.70 15.69 8.90
CA PHE A 63 -8.34 15.88 9.43
C PHE A 63 -8.15 17.16 10.24
N SER A 64 -9.23 17.90 10.52
CA SER A 64 -9.17 19.17 11.28
C SER A 64 -8.45 19.02 12.64
N ALA A 65 -8.62 17.89 13.32
CA ALA A 65 -7.97 17.60 14.60
C ALA A 65 -6.43 17.52 14.52
N THR A 66 -5.85 17.38 13.33
CA THR A 66 -4.38 17.32 13.15
C THR A 66 -3.70 18.69 13.24
N GLY A 67 -4.46 19.78 13.03
CA GLY A 67 -3.93 21.13 12.93
C GLY A 67 -2.98 21.37 11.74
N LEU A 68 -2.92 20.45 10.77
CA LEU A 68 -2.11 20.59 9.56
C LEU A 68 -2.91 21.24 8.42
N PRO A 69 -2.27 22.00 7.52
CA PRO A 69 -2.88 22.33 6.24
C PRO A 69 -3.18 21.04 5.47
N VAL A 70 -4.35 20.99 4.83
CA VAL A 70 -4.83 19.81 4.09
C VAL A 70 -5.17 20.23 2.66
N GLU A 71 -4.56 19.59 1.67
CA GLU A 71 -4.85 19.84 0.25
C GLU A 71 -5.18 18.56 -0.50
N ALA A 72 -6.17 18.65 -1.39
CA ALA A 72 -6.49 17.60 -2.35
C ALA A 72 -5.49 17.58 -3.50
N ASP A 73 -5.51 16.51 -4.30
CA ASP A 73 -4.62 16.40 -5.45
C ASP A 73 -4.81 17.60 -6.40
N SER A 74 -3.73 18.30 -6.73
CA SER A 74 -3.74 19.45 -7.64
C SER A 74 -4.05 19.08 -9.09
N VAL A 75 -3.96 17.78 -9.42
CA VAL A 75 -4.31 17.21 -10.72
C VAL A 75 -5.49 16.24 -10.58
N GLY A 76 -6.63 16.61 -11.16
CA GLY A 76 -7.84 15.78 -11.14
C GLY A 76 -7.73 14.51 -12.01
N GLY A 77 -8.41 13.44 -11.60
CA GLY A 77 -8.58 12.21 -12.40
C GLY A 77 -7.35 11.28 -12.46
N GLN A 78 -6.30 11.56 -11.69
CA GLN A 78 -5.03 10.82 -11.73
C GLN A 78 -4.60 10.34 -10.32
N PRO A 79 -5.31 9.37 -9.71
CA PRO A 79 -5.00 8.95 -8.35
C PRO A 79 -3.65 8.23 -8.28
N GLY A 80 -2.81 8.64 -7.32
CA GLY A 80 -1.56 7.95 -7.00
C GLY A 80 -0.61 8.81 -6.18
N PRO A 81 0.44 8.22 -5.58
CA PRO A 81 1.39 8.95 -4.74
C PRO A 81 2.05 10.14 -5.42
N LEU A 82 2.26 10.07 -6.75
CA LEU A 82 2.83 11.18 -7.53
C LEU A 82 1.95 12.43 -7.55
N ALA A 83 0.62 12.29 -7.54
CA ALA A 83 -0.28 13.44 -7.48
C ALA A 83 -0.18 14.17 -6.14
N GLY A 84 -0.08 13.41 -5.04
CA GLY A 84 0.15 13.99 -3.72
C GLY A 84 1.53 14.61 -3.56
N ILE A 85 2.58 13.99 -4.12
CA ILE A 85 3.93 14.57 -4.16
C ILE A 85 3.91 15.89 -4.96
N LEU A 86 3.29 15.91 -6.15
CA LEU A 86 3.14 17.12 -6.94
C LEU A 86 2.43 18.22 -6.15
N THR A 87 1.33 17.90 -5.49
CA THR A 87 0.57 18.82 -4.65
C THR A 87 1.47 19.44 -3.57
N GLY A 88 2.28 18.61 -2.89
CA GLY A 88 3.26 19.10 -1.90
C GLY A 88 4.33 20.01 -2.50
N LEU A 89 4.83 19.70 -3.70
CA LEU A 89 5.83 20.54 -4.37
C LEU A 89 5.24 21.89 -4.79
N GLU A 90 4.04 21.89 -5.36
CA GLU A 90 3.34 23.13 -5.76
C GLU A 90 2.95 23.99 -4.57
N TRP A 91 2.52 23.36 -3.46
CA TRP A 91 2.29 24.04 -2.18
C TRP A 91 3.54 24.75 -1.68
N LEU A 92 4.71 24.09 -1.69
CA LEU A 92 5.97 24.74 -1.29
C LEU A 92 6.35 25.92 -2.18
N LYS A 93 6.20 25.77 -3.51
CA LYS A 93 6.49 26.88 -4.43
C LYS A 93 5.62 28.11 -4.16
N ARG A 94 4.38 27.88 -3.73
CA ARG A 94 3.39 28.94 -3.48
C ARG A 94 3.57 29.59 -2.11
N ASP A 95 3.71 28.77 -1.06
CA ASP A 95 3.57 29.22 0.34
C ASP A 95 4.91 29.25 1.11
N HIS A 96 5.94 28.55 0.62
CA HIS A 96 7.23 28.39 1.29
C HIS A 96 8.41 28.47 0.31
N PRO A 97 8.60 29.58 -0.43
CA PRO A 97 9.58 29.69 -1.51
C PRO A 97 11.05 29.52 -1.08
N ASP A 98 11.34 29.70 0.22
CA ASP A 98 12.69 29.52 0.78
C ASP A 98 13.06 28.04 1.01
N ILE A 99 12.10 27.12 0.89
CA ILE A 99 12.31 25.68 1.09
C ILE A 99 12.55 25.03 -0.27
N SER A 100 13.70 24.36 -0.42
CA SER A 100 14.07 23.73 -1.70
C SER A 100 13.80 22.22 -1.76
N TRP A 101 13.39 21.61 -0.65
CA TRP A 101 13.24 20.16 -0.54
C TRP A 101 11.93 19.76 0.12
N LEU A 102 11.31 18.72 -0.43
CA LEU A 102 10.13 18.06 0.10
C LEU A 102 10.48 16.60 0.41
N VAL A 103 10.09 16.11 1.58
CA VAL A 103 10.07 14.67 1.86
C VAL A 103 8.64 14.16 1.78
N SER A 104 8.42 13.03 1.12
CA SER A 104 7.11 12.37 1.10
C SER A 104 7.09 11.19 2.06
N VAL A 105 5.99 11.06 2.79
CA VAL A 105 5.79 10.00 3.79
C VAL A 105 4.41 9.39 3.60
N ALA A 106 4.33 8.06 3.56
CA ALA A 106 3.06 7.35 3.55
C ALA A 106 2.47 7.33 4.97
N THR A 107 1.19 7.70 5.10
CA THR A 107 0.53 7.83 6.41
C THR A 107 0.26 6.50 7.13
N ASP A 108 0.51 5.38 6.45
CA ASP A 108 0.41 4.01 6.94
C ASP A 108 1.76 3.46 7.46
N THR A 109 2.80 4.30 7.60
CA THR A 109 4.14 3.93 8.13
C THR A 109 4.42 4.53 9.53
N PRO A 110 3.70 4.10 10.58
CA PRO A 110 3.75 4.70 11.93
C PRO A 110 5.09 4.52 12.65
N LEU A 111 5.94 3.59 12.16
CA LEU A 111 7.26 3.29 12.70
C LEU A 111 8.40 4.07 12.02
N LEU A 112 8.09 5.14 11.28
CA LEU A 112 9.07 5.98 10.59
C LEU A 112 10.32 6.27 11.47
N PRO A 113 11.56 6.11 10.98
CA PRO A 113 12.75 6.41 11.75
C PRO A 113 12.84 7.89 12.16
N SER A 114 13.48 8.15 13.30
CA SER A 114 13.76 9.51 13.80
C SER A 114 14.93 10.19 13.07
N ASP A 115 15.74 9.41 12.34
CA ASP A 115 16.84 9.85 11.49
C ASP A 115 16.47 9.87 9.99
N PHE A 116 15.17 9.69 9.66
CA PHE A 116 14.67 9.52 8.30
C PHE A 116 15.11 10.63 7.33
N VAL A 117 14.85 11.88 7.68
CA VAL A 117 15.15 13.03 6.82
C VAL A 117 16.65 13.25 6.70
N ASP A 118 17.37 13.18 7.83
CA ASP A 118 18.82 13.40 7.86
C ASP A 118 19.55 12.36 7.01
N ARG A 119 19.15 11.08 7.10
CA ARG A 119 19.75 10.00 6.33
C ARG A 119 19.46 10.12 4.83
N LEU A 120 18.26 10.55 4.45
CA LEU A 120 17.94 10.87 3.05
C LEU A 120 18.80 12.03 2.52
N ARG A 121 18.94 13.12 3.30
CA ARG A 121 19.76 14.28 2.92
C ARG A 121 21.24 13.92 2.83
N GLN A 122 21.74 13.11 3.74
CA GLN A 122 23.12 12.61 3.72
C GLN A 122 23.38 11.78 2.47
N ALA A 123 22.55 10.77 2.21
CA ALA A 123 22.68 9.92 1.02
C ALA A 123 22.59 10.74 -0.28
N GLN A 124 21.67 11.70 -0.35
CA GLN A 124 21.52 12.61 -1.50
C GLN A 124 22.81 13.40 -1.77
N ARG A 125 23.44 13.92 -0.73
CA ARG A 125 24.68 14.70 -0.85
C ARG A 125 25.88 13.83 -1.22
N GLU A 126 26.08 12.72 -0.52
CA GLU A 126 27.22 11.82 -0.73
C GLU A 126 27.22 11.16 -2.11
N GLN A 127 26.03 10.89 -2.66
CA GLN A 127 25.87 10.28 -3.98
C GLN A 127 25.65 11.32 -5.10
N GLU A 128 25.66 12.62 -4.75
CA GLU A 128 25.42 13.75 -5.66
C GLU A 128 24.17 13.53 -6.54
N ALA A 129 23.08 13.09 -5.90
CA ALA A 129 21.87 12.64 -6.58
C ALA A 129 20.83 13.76 -6.68
N ASP A 130 19.93 13.68 -7.66
CA ASP A 130 18.80 14.61 -7.80
C ASP A 130 17.73 14.35 -6.74
N LEU A 131 17.56 13.07 -6.38
CA LEU A 131 16.55 12.55 -5.47
C LEU A 131 17.20 11.61 -4.44
N ALA A 132 16.48 11.31 -3.37
CA ALA A 132 16.81 10.14 -2.54
C ALA A 132 15.54 9.36 -2.17
N CYS A 133 15.68 8.06 -1.94
CA CYS A 133 14.62 7.25 -1.37
C CYS A 133 15.16 6.27 -0.32
N ALA A 134 14.27 5.84 0.57
CA ALA A 134 14.60 4.86 1.57
C ALA A 134 14.71 3.46 0.98
N VAL A 135 15.70 2.71 1.49
CA VAL A 135 15.93 1.30 1.16
C VAL A 135 16.08 0.54 2.46
N ARG A 136 15.40 -0.60 2.58
CA ARG A 136 15.59 -1.56 3.68
C ARG A 136 16.00 -2.91 3.10
N GLY A 137 17.20 -3.37 3.44
CA GLY A 137 17.80 -4.52 2.76
C GLY A 137 17.88 -4.25 1.24
N ASP A 138 17.15 -5.05 0.46
CA ASP A 138 17.01 -4.90 -1.00
C ASP A 138 15.70 -4.24 -1.44
N ILE A 139 14.82 -3.89 -0.49
CA ILE A 139 13.51 -3.30 -0.77
C ILE A 139 13.63 -1.79 -0.88
N VAL A 140 13.27 -1.25 -2.04
CA VAL A 140 13.22 0.19 -2.31
C VAL A 140 11.82 0.73 -1.97
N HIS A 141 11.77 1.82 -1.21
CA HIS A 141 10.54 2.52 -0.82
C HIS A 141 10.49 3.90 -1.53
N PRO A 142 10.12 3.96 -2.82
CA PRO A 142 10.21 5.19 -3.60
C PRO A 142 9.22 6.28 -3.15
N VAL A 143 8.15 5.90 -2.45
CA VAL A 143 7.19 6.84 -1.82
C VAL A 143 7.78 7.49 -0.57
N LEU A 144 8.74 6.86 0.09
CA LEU A 144 9.50 7.42 1.21
C LEU A 144 10.75 8.10 0.64
N GLY A 145 10.52 9.28 0.06
CA GLY A 145 11.50 9.92 -0.82
C GLY A 145 11.72 11.40 -0.52
N LEU A 146 12.89 11.88 -0.91
CA LEU A 146 13.30 13.28 -0.89
C LEU A 146 13.30 13.83 -2.32
N TRP A 147 12.60 14.94 -2.52
CA TRP A 147 12.29 15.54 -3.81
C TRP A 147 12.72 17.01 -3.82
N PRO A 148 13.44 17.49 -4.85
CA PRO A 148 13.71 18.90 -5.00
C PRO A 148 12.46 19.63 -5.50
N VAL A 149 12.21 20.83 -5.00
CA VAL A 149 11.06 21.66 -5.38
C VAL A 149 11.06 22.00 -6.87
N SER A 150 12.25 22.06 -7.50
CA SER A 150 12.40 22.23 -8.95
C SER A 150 11.76 21.11 -9.79
N LEU A 151 11.39 19.98 -9.18
CA LEU A 151 10.70 18.88 -9.85
C LEU A 151 9.21 19.13 -10.08
N ALA A 152 8.61 20.18 -9.50
CA ALA A 152 7.18 20.46 -9.62
C ALA A 152 6.70 20.49 -11.09
N GLU A 153 7.32 21.33 -11.93
CA GLU A 153 6.94 21.46 -13.34
C GLU A 153 7.20 20.19 -14.17
N PRO A 154 8.40 19.55 -14.11
CA PRO A 154 8.61 18.27 -14.79
C PRO A 154 7.62 17.19 -14.35
N LEU A 155 7.33 17.08 -13.05
CA LEU A 155 6.38 16.12 -12.53
C LEU A 155 4.96 16.39 -13.03
N ARG A 156 4.53 17.66 -13.04
CA ARG A 156 3.23 18.03 -13.58
C ARG A 156 3.09 17.62 -15.04
N ARG A 157 4.12 17.88 -15.87
CA ARG A 157 4.11 17.46 -17.29
C ARG A 157 4.07 15.94 -17.43
N ALA A 158 4.84 15.20 -16.63
CA ALA A 158 4.83 13.74 -16.67
C ALA A 158 3.45 13.16 -16.29
N LEU A 159 2.76 13.76 -15.33
CA LEU A 159 1.42 13.36 -14.91
C LEU A 159 0.35 13.70 -15.96
N THR A 160 0.28 14.96 -16.40
CA THR A 160 -0.82 15.42 -17.27
C THR A 160 -0.60 15.12 -18.76
N GLY A 161 0.64 15.20 -19.24
CA GLY A 161 0.97 15.00 -20.65
C GLY A 161 1.31 13.55 -20.99
N GLU A 162 2.07 12.87 -20.13
CA GLU A 162 2.55 11.51 -20.40
C GLU A 162 1.73 10.42 -19.69
N ASN A 163 0.78 10.81 -18.82
CA ASN A 163 -0.03 9.91 -18.00
C ASN A 163 0.82 8.92 -17.16
N LEU A 164 2.00 9.37 -16.71
CA LEU A 164 2.91 8.56 -15.90
C LEU A 164 2.43 8.52 -14.45
N ARG A 165 2.07 7.32 -13.97
CA ARG A 165 1.46 7.13 -12.64
C ARG A 165 2.33 6.40 -11.63
N LYS A 166 3.40 5.73 -12.09
CA LYS A 166 4.26 4.90 -11.24
C LYS A 166 5.48 5.68 -10.77
N VAL A 167 5.62 5.82 -9.45
CA VAL A 167 6.76 6.52 -8.83
C VAL A 167 8.10 6.01 -9.35
N GLY A 168 8.27 4.68 -9.41
CA GLY A 168 9.50 4.06 -9.92
C GLY A 168 9.84 4.41 -11.38
N LEU A 169 8.84 4.61 -12.24
CA LEU A 169 9.09 5.00 -13.64
C LEU A 169 9.51 6.47 -13.76
N LEU A 170 9.00 7.32 -12.87
CA LEU A 170 9.43 8.73 -12.81
C LEU A 170 10.86 8.81 -12.31
N THR A 171 11.14 8.16 -11.18
CA THR A 171 12.44 8.25 -10.50
C THR A 171 13.57 7.66 -11.35
N ALA A 172 13.27 6.70 -12.24
CA ALA A 172 14.24 6.17 -13.20
C ALA A 172 14.80 7.20 -14.19
N ARG A 173 14.20 8.40 -14.29
CA ARG A 173 14.68 9.51 -15.13
C ARG A 173 15.76 10.37 -14.45
N TYR A 174 16.06 10.10 -13.19
CA TYR A 174 16.89 10.94 -12.33
C TYR A 174 17.97 10.10 -11.65
N ARG A 175 19.03 10.75 -11.16
CA ARG A 175 19.97 10.12 -10.23
C ARG A 175 19.27 10.03 -8.87
N VAL A 176 19.06 8.80 -8.39
CA VAL A 176 18.39 8.53 -7.11
C VAL A 176 19.39 7.95 -6.13
N ALA A 177 19.61 8.66 -5.02
CA ALA A 177 20.38 8.14 -3.91
C ALA A 177 19.55 7.14 -3.10
N HIS A 178 20.20 6.05 -2.68
CA HIS A 178 19.58 5.05 -1.81
C HIS A 178 20.07 5.24 -0.38
N ALA A 179 19.21 5.76 0.49
CA ALA A 179 19.46 5.82 1.94
C ALA A 179 19.10 4.47 2.55
N ARG A 180 20.10 3.72 3.04
CA ARG A 180 19.92 2.35 3.49
C ARG A 180 19.69 2.26 5.00
N TRP A 181 18.61 1.61 5.41
CA TRP A 181 18.39 1.14 6.78
C TRP A 181 18.81 -0.32 6.92
N PRO A 182 19.36 -0.70 8.09
CA PRO A 182 19.70 -2.08 8.37
C PRO A 182 18.48 -3.01 8.24
N ASP A 183 18.71 -4.23 7.80
CA ASP A 183 17.69 -5.28 7.70
C ASP A 183 17.59 -6.11 9.00
N ASN A 184 18.52 -5.92 9.94
CA ASN A 184 18.48 -6.53 11.27
C ASN A 184 17.57 -5.74 12.22
N GLY A 185 16.43 -6.34 12.57
CA GLY A 185 15.46 -5.80 13.53
C GLY A 185 14.11 -5.43 12.91
N PRO A 186 13.22 -4.80 13.71
CA PRO A 186 11.91 -4.36 13.25
C PRO A 186 11.96 -3.52 11.98
N ASP A 187 11.00 -3.71 11.08
CA ASP A 187 10.89 -2.88 9.89
C ASP A 187 10.40 -1.47 10.26
N PRO A 188 11.24 -0.42 10.14
CA PRO A 188 10.80 0.94 10.43
C PRO A 188 9.84 1.49 9.37
N PHE A 189 9.72 0.83 8.22
CA PHE A 189 8.81 1.17 7.12
C PHE A 189 7.62 0.20 7.04
N LEU A 190 7.34 -0.54 8.11
CA LEU A 190 6.15 -1.39 8.24
C LEU A 190 4.90 -0.59 7.86
N ASN A 191 4.21 -1.06 6.84
CA ASN A 191 2.95 -0.49 6.38
C ASN A 191 1.78 -1.22 7.06
N VAL A 192 0.87 -0.47 7.68
CA VAL A 192 -0.34 -1.00 8.30
C VAL A 192 -1.50 -0.97 7.30
N ASN A 193 -1.75 -2.12 6.67
CA ASN A 193 -2.82 -2.28 5.69
C ASN A 193 -3.98 -3.13 6.18
N THR A 194 -3.72 -4.03 7.13
CA THR A 194 -4.67 -5.02 7.64
C THR A 194 -4.78 -4.96 9.17
N PRO A 195 -5.84 -5.56 9.76
CA PRO A 195 -5.93 -5.71 11.22
C PRO A 195 -4.75 -6.46 11.83
N GLU A 196 -4.18 -7.44 11.11
CA GLU A 196 -3.00 -8.19 11.58
C GLU A 196 -1.75 -7.30 11.65
N ASP A 197 -1.58 -6.37 10.70
CA ASP A 197 -0.51 -5.37 10.77
C ASP A 197 -0.65 -4.45 11.97
N LEU A 198 -1.90 -4.15 12.38
CA LEU A 198 -2.18 -3.33 13.55
C LEU A 198 -1.75 -4.03 14.85
N VAL A 199 -2.08 -5.32 15.01
CA VAL A 199 -1.63 -6.13 16.15
C VAL A 199 -0.10 -6.20 16.20
N ARG A 200 0.55 -6.36 15.05
CA ARG A 200 2.02 -6.35 14.95
C ARG A 200 2.63 -5.02 15.37
N LEU A 201 2.02 -3.92 14.95
CA LEU A 201 2.43 -2.59 15.35
C LEU A 201 2.34 -2.41 16.86
N GLU A 202 1.24 -2.85 17.48
CA GLU A 202 1.05 -2.76 18.93
C GLU A 202 2.11 -3.57 19.68
N LEU A 203 2.37 -4.81 19.26
CA LEU A 203 3.45 -5.64 19.84
C LEU A 203 4.84 -4.98 19.74
N LEU A 204 5.11 -4.30 18.62
CA LEU A 204 6.35 -3.55 18.41
C LEU A 204 6.46 -2.32 19.31
N MET A 205 5.35 -1.63 19.54
CA MET A 205 5.31 -0.43 20.37
C MET A 205 5.49 -0.75 21.85
N ASP A 206 5.04 -1.93 22.29
CA ASP A 206 5.16 -2.40 23.68
C ASP A 206 6.51 -3.06 24.00
N GLY A 207 7.49 -2.99 23.08
CA GLY A 207 8.82 -3.55 23.30
C GLY A 207 8.88 -5.09 23.21
N GLY A 208 7.84 -5.71 22.67
CA GLY A 208 7.79 -7.15 22.44
C GLY A 208 8.81 -7.59 21.37
N VAL A 209 9.34 -8.81 21.54
CA VAL A 209 10.13 -9.47 20.49
C VAL A 209 9.18 -9.91 19.40
N LEU A 210 9.33 -9.34 18.21
CA LEU A 210 8.63 -9.81 17.03
C LEU A 210 9.03 -11.27 16.75
N PRO A 211 8.09 -12.20 16.57
CA PRO A 211 8.37 -13.32 15.68
C PRO A 211 8.75 -12.74 14.31
N ALA A 212 9.79 -13.29 13.67
CA ALA A 212 10.21 -12.91 12.32
C ALA A 212 8.98 -12.76 11.40
N PRO A 213 8.97 -11.81 10.44
CA PRO A 213 7.79 -11.51 9.64
C PRO A 213 7.18 -12.79 9.06
N SER A 214 6.07 -13.26 9.63
CA SER A 214 5.18 -14.16 8.90
C SER A 214 4.34 -13.26 8.00
N HIS A 215 4.78 -13.06 6.77
CA HIS A 215 3.97 -12.42 5.75
C HIS A 215 2.54 -12.98 5.78
N ALA A 216 1.56 -12.24 6.29
CA ALA A 216 0.16 -12.56 6.11
C ALA A 216 -0.22 -11.93 4.75
N ASP A 217 -0.46 -12.63 3.66
CA ASP A 217 -0.59 -14.06 3.39
C ASP A 217 0.29 -14.37 2.18
N THR A 218 1.50 -14.91 2.38
CA THR A 218 2.23 -15.58 1.30
C THR A 218 2.10 -17.06 1.52
N LEU A 219 1.38 -17.71 0.62
CA LEU A 219 1.45 -19.15 0.55
C LEU A 219 2.63 -19.52 -0.32
N THR A 220 3.76 -19.77 0.33
CA THR A 220 4.96 -20.28 -0.32
C THR A 220 4.75 -21.77 -0.59
N LEU A 221 4.61 -22.14 -1.86
CA LEU A 221 4.77 -23.52 -2.29
C LEU A 221 6.27 -23.75 -2.50
N SER A 222 6.93 -24.42 -1.56
CA SER A 222 8.31 -24.86 -1.69
C SER A 222 8.32 -26.32 -2.12
N ALA A 223 8.92 -26.62 -3.28
CA ALA A 223 9.22 -27.99 -3.67
C ALA A 223 10.34 -28.54 -2.77
N VAL A 224 10.10 -29.67 -2.12
CA VAL A 224 11.13 -30.43 -1.39
C VAL A 224 11.78 -31.40 -2.38
N PRO A 225 13.13 -31.56 -2.38
CA PRO A 225 13.77 -32.57 -3.20
C PRO A 225 13.50 -33.96 -2.62
N ASP A 226 12.95 -34.82 -3.46
CA ASP A 226 12.74 -36.26 -3.30
C ASP A 226 11.75 -36.72 -2.22
N GLY A 227 10.55 -37.08 -2.69
CA GLY A 227 10.00 -38.41 -2.47
C GLY A 227 9.25 -38.63 -1.16
N GLN A 228 8.06 -38.03 -1.04
CA GLN A 228 6.81 -38.70 -0.61
C GLN A 228 5.65 -37.70 -0.56
N ASP A 229 4.52 -38.08 -1.18
CA ASP A 229 3.17 -37.50 -1.13
C ASP A 229 3.06 -35.98 -0.84
N GLY A 230 3.41 -35.19 -1.86
CA GLY A 230 3.26 -33.73 -1.86
C GLY A 230 4.03 -33.00 -2.95
N GLU A 231 4.49 -33.67 -4.01
CA GLU A 231 5.43 -33.08 -4.97
C GLU A 231 4.75 -32.18 -6.01
N ILE A 232 5.04 -30.87 -5.92
CA ILE A 232 4.95 -29.95 -7.04
C ILE A 232 6.30 -30.01 -7.76
N GLY A 233 6.33 -30.68 -8.91
CA GLY A 233 7.55 -31.00 -9.64
C GLY A 233 8.38 -29.80 -10.15
N PRO A 234 9.58 -30.07 -10.69
CA PRO A 234 10.65 -29.10 -11.01
C PRO A 234 10.33 -28.08 -12.12
N SER A 235 9.13 -28.11 -12.69
CA SER A 235 8.74 -27.35 -13.89
C SER A 235 8.03 -26.02 -13.59
N LEU A 236 7.77 -25.73 -12.31
CA LEU A 236 6.91 -24.65 -11.84
C LEU A 236 7.70 -23.54 -11.14
N PHE A 237 7.67 -22.33 -11.71
CA PHE A 237 8.46 -21.20 -11.21
C PHE A 237 7.60 -19.93 -11.00
N LEU A 238 7.69 -19.37 -9.79
CA LEU A 238 7.22 -18.04 -9.43
C LEU A 238 8.44 -17.10 -9.39
N PRO A 239 8.51 -16.05 -10.21
CA PRO A 239 9.65 -15.14 -10.19
C PRO A 239 9.83 -14.48 -8.82
N PRO A 240 11.08 -14.22 -8.37
CA PRO A 240 11.35 -13.51 -7.13
C PRO A 240 10.58 -12.19 -7.06
N GLY A 241 9.84 -11.98 -5.97
CA GLY A 241 9.02 -10.77 -5.76
C GLY A 241 7.67 -10.74 -6.48
N LYS A 242 7.23 -11.85 -7.12
CA LYS A 242 5.88 -11.97 -7.68
C LYS A 242 4.94 -12.68 -6.69
N THR A 243 3.77 -12.09 -6.47
CA THR A 243 2.69 -12.66 -5.66
C THR A 243 1.53 -13.04 -6.56
N VAL A 244 0.97 -14.23 -6.35
CA VAL A 244 -0.28 -14.64 -6.98
C VAL A 244 -1.41 -14.43 -5.98
N ARG A 245 -2.40 -13.61 -6.34
CA ARG A 245 -3.51 -13.23 -5.47
C ARG A 245 -4.74 -14.08 -5.82
N ILE A 246 -5.31 -14.72 -4.80
CA ILE A 246 -6.63 -15.35 -4.88
C ILE A 246 -7.65 -14.29 -4.45
N SER A 247 -8.57 -13.92 -5.33
CA SER A 247 -9.63 -12.95 -5.04
C SER A 247 -10.93 -13.70 -4.78
N LEU A 248 -11.63 -13.36 -3.70
CA LEU A 248 -12.91 -13.96 -3.35
C LEU A 248 -14.03 -12.97 -3.63
N GLU A 249 -15.04 -13.41 -4.37
CA GLU A 249 -16.23 -12.62 -4.64
C GLU A 249 -17.41 -13.07 -3.76
N ALA A 250 -18.15 -12.10 -3.22
CA ALA A 250 -19.31 -12.37 -2.37
C ALA A 250 -20.38 -13.23 -3.08
N ALA A 251 -20.44 -13.17 -4.41
CA ALA A 251 -21.37 -13.93 -5.24
C ALA A 251 -21.11 -15.45 -5.22
N HIS A 252 -19.87 -15.89 -4.92
CA HIS A 252 -19.45 -17.29 -5.01
C HIS A 252 -19.04 -17.88 -3.64
N VAL A 253 -19.41 -17.23 -2.53
CA VAL A 253 -19.02 -17.63 -1.15
C VAL A 253 -19.37 -19.09 -0.85
N GLU A 254 -20.57 -19.53 -1.23
CA GLU A 254 -21.02 -20.90 -0.97
C GLU A 254 -20.23 -21.92 -1.80
N GLU A 255 -19.85 -21.58 -3.04
CA GLU A 255 -19.03 -22.42 -3.90
C GLU A 255 -17.61 -22.54 -3.35
N TYR A 256 -17.04 -21.45 -2.82
CA TYR A 256 -15.73 -21.50 -2.17
C TYR A 256 -15.76 -22.35 -0.90
N ARG A 257 -16.80 -22.23 -0.09
CA ARG A 257 -16.97 -23.06 1.12
C ARG A 257 -17.10 -24.53 0.77
N ALA A 258 -17.86 -24.85 -0.29
CA ALA A 258 -17.97 -26.22 -0.77
C ALA A 258 -16.62 -26.76 -1.25
N ALA A 259 -15.86 -25.96 -2.01
CA ALA A 259 -14.51 -26.33 -2.47
C ALA A 259 -13.53 -26.54 -1.30
N ALA A 260 -13.58 -25.69 -0.27
CA ALA A 260 -12.71 -25.78 0.90
C ALA A 260 -13.08 -26.91 1.88
N ASN A 261 -14.37 -27.26 1.99
CA ASN A 261 -14.85 -28.37 2.83
C ASN A 261 -14.88 -29.73 2.13
N GLY A 262 -14.48 -29.80 0.85
CA GLY A 262 -14.46 -31.05 0.09
C GLY A 262 -13.53 -32.09 0.71
N ALA A 263 -13.76 -33.38 0.40
CA ALA A 263 -12.94 -34.48 0.93
C ALA A 263 -11.44 -34.36 0.54
N ARG A 264 -11.15 -33.67 -0.57
CA ARG A 264 -9.81 -33.26 -1.02
C ARG A 264 -9.91 -31.86 -1.64
N PRO A 265 -9.77 -30.79 -0.84
CA PRO A 265 -9.87 -29.43 -1.35
C PRO A 265 -8.65 -29.13 -2.24
N GLU A 266 -8.87 -28.59 -3.43
CA GLU A 266 -7.83 -28.31 -4.42
C GLU A 266 -7.78 -26.81 -4.77
N LEU A 267 -6.60 -26.33 -5.14
CA LEU A 267 -6.39 -25.00 -5.70
C LEU A 267 -5.98 -25.15 -7.17
N VAL A 268 -6.58 -24.34 -8.05
CA VAL A 268 -6.30 -24.34 -9.49
C VAL A 268 -5.32 -23.23 -9.82
N LEU A 269 -4.20 -23.57 -10.45
CA LEU A 269 -3.19 -22.63 -10.92
C LEU A 269 -3.25 -22.52 -12.45
N VAL A 270 -3.13 -21.30 -12.95
CA VAL A 270 -2.95 -21.04 -14.39
C VAL A 270 -1.47 -20.85 -14.67
N ALA A 271 -0.92 -21.75 -15.48
CA ALA A 271 0.48 -21.80 -15.86
C ALA A 271 0.66 -21.41 -17.33
N ARG A 272 1.51 -20.42 -17.57
CA ARG A 272 1.90 -19.97 -18.91
C ARG A 272 3.27 -20.53 -19.28
N PRO A 273 3.41 -21.24 -20.42
CA PRO A 273 4.71 -21.65 -20.92
C PRO A 273 5.54 -20.42 -21.36
N VAL A 274 6.66 -20.16 -20.70
CA VAL A 274 7.61 -19.09 -21.05
C VAL A 274 9.03 -19.66 -21.04
N GLY A 275 9.71 -19.66 -22.19
CA GLY A 275 11.10 -20.11 -22.28
C GLY A 275 11.34 -21.56 -21.83
N GLY A 276 10.38 -22.46 -22.07
CA GLY A 276 10.47 -23.87 -21.69
C GLY A 276 10.15 -24.18 -20.23
N ARG A 277 9.67 -23.20 -19.44
CA ARG A 277 9.21 -23.36 -18.05
C ARG A 277 7.78 -22.88 -17.89
N ASP A 278 7.07 -23.40 -16.90
CA ASP A 278 5.74 -22.90 -16.53
C ASP A 278 5.86 -21.75 -15.55
N GLN A 279 5.39 -20.58 -15.97
CA GLN A 279 5.21 -19.41 -15.12
C GLN A 279 3.78 -19.37 -14.60
N ILE A 280 3.59 -19.35 -13.28
CA ILE A 280 2.25 -19.16 -12.71
C ILE A 280 1.80 -17.70 -12.90
N VAL A 281 0.63 -17.52 -13.49
CA VAL A 281 0.03 -16.21 -13.77
C VAL A 281 -1.23 -15.95 -12.94
N ALA A 282 -1.92 -17.00 -12.47
CA ALA A 282 -3.09 -16.89 -11.59
C ALA A 282 -3.26 -18.13 -10.69
N ALA A 283 -3.98 -17.96 -9.58
CA ALA A 283 -4.46 -19.02 -8.71
C ALA A 283 -5.91 -18.74 -8.35
N ALA A 284 -6.75 -19.78 -8.39
CA ALA A 284 -8.18 -19.69 -8.18
C ALA A 284 -8.70 -20.90 -7.39
N ILE A 285 -9.88 -20.73 -6.78
CA ILE A 285 -10.51 -21.79 -5.97
C ILE A 285 -11.25 -22.76 -6.88
N THR A 286 -11.87 -22.24 -7.94
CA THR A 286 -12.59 -23.05 -8.92
C THR A 286 -11.91 -23.00 -10.29
N GLU A 287 -12.20 -24.01 -11.12
CA GLU A 287 -11.73 -24.06 -12.50
C GLU A 287 -12.36 -22.95 -13.36
N ALA A 288 -13.63 -22.63 -13.13
CA ALA A 288 -14.33 -21.56 -13.85
C ALA A 288 -13.67 -20.19 -13.64
N GLU A 289 -13.20 -19.92 -12.43
CA GLU A 289 -12.41 -18.72 -12.12
C GLU A 289 -11.04 -18.75 -12.78
N ALA A 290 -10.37 -19.91 -12.77
CA ALA A 290 -9.07 -20.07 -13.41
C ALA A 290 -9.16 -19.81 -14.93
N ASP A 291 -10.23 -20.26 -15.58
CA ASP A 291 -10.46 -20.06 -17.00
C ASP A 291 -10.63 -18.56 -17.37
N ALA A 292 -11.12 -17.71 -16.46
CA ALA A 292 -11.19 -16.27 -16.69
C ALA A 292 -9.81 -15.61 -16.87
N TYR A 293 -8.75 -16.23 -16.37
CA TYR A 293 -7.36 -15.77 -16.50
C TYR A 293 -6.57 -16.50 -17.60
N ARG A 294 -7.19 -17.49 -18.25
CA ARG A 294 -6.53 -18.40 -19.17
C ARG A 294 -6.48 -17.83 -20.57
N HIS A 295 -5.30 -17.87 -21.18
CA HIS A 295 -5.10 -17.58 -22.60
C HIS A 295 -4.84 -18.87 -23.40
N PRO A 296 -5.02 -18.86 -24.74
CA PRO A 296 -4.67 -20.00 -25.58
C PRO A 296 -3.21 -20.43 -25.37
N GLY A 297 -3.00 -21.70 -25.01
CA GLY A 297 -1.68 -22.25 -24.68
C GLY A 297 -1.35 -22.29 -23.17
N ASP A 298 -2.15 -21.63 -22.32
CA ASP A 298 -2.01 -21.75 -20.87
C ASP A 298 -2.55 -23.11 -20.38
N ARG A 299 -1.89 -23.67 -19.36
CA ARG A 299 -2.22 -24.93 -18.71
C ARG A 299 -2.86 -24.69 -17.35
N LEU A 300 -3.79 -25.57 -16.99
CA LEU A 300 -4.34 -25.61 -15.64
C LEU A 300 -3.63 -26.70 -14.84
N LEU A 301 -3.23 -26.36 -13.63
CA LEU A 301 -2.58 -27.27 -12.70
C LEU A 301 -3.39 -27.31 -11.42
N ARG A 302 -3.58 -28.50 -10.86
CA ARG A 302 -4.31 -28.70 -9.61
C ARG A 302 -3.34 -29.11 -8.54
N ILE A 303 -3.40 -28.42 -7.40
CA ILE A 303 -2.62 -28.76 -6.22
C ILE A 303 -3.55 -28.92 -5.04
N ALA A 304 -3.12 -29.64 -4.00
CA ALA A 304 -3.85 -29.65 -2.74
C ALA A 304 -4.01 -28.22 -2.23
N MET A 305 -5.24 -27.84 -1.88
CA MET A 305 -5.52 -26.51 -1.34
C MET A 305 -4.78 -26.39 -0.02
N PRO A 306 -3.91 -25.41 0.14
CA PRO A 306 -3.21 -25.23 1.41
C PRO A 306 -4.16 -24.90 2.56
N ALA A 307 -3.83 -25.38 3.77
CA ALA A 307 -4.68 -25.19 4.96
C ALA A 307 -4.97 -23.72 5.28
N ALA A 308 -4.01 -22.80 5.05
CA ALA A 308 -4.22 -21.37 5.27
C ALA A 308 -5.26 -20.77 4.30
N VAL A 309 -5.27 -21.22 3.03
CA VAL A 309 -6.28 -20.81 2.05
C VAL A 309 -7.64 -21.40 2.41
N GLN A 310 -7.71 -22.69 2.77
CA GLN A 310 -8.95 -23.31 3.22
C GLN A 310 -9.57 -22.55 4.41
N HIS A 311 -8.77 -22.29 5.45
CA HIS A 311 -9.22 -21.58 6.64
C HIS A 311 -9.74 -20.17 6.30
N ARG A 312 -9.03 -19.42 5.44
CA ARG A 312 -9.43 -18.07 5.03
C ARG A 312 -10.72 -18.07 4.21
N VAL A 313 -10.88 -19.04 3.31
CA VAL A 313 -12.10 -19.24 2.52
C VAL A 313 -13.30 -19.54 3.41
N LEU A 314 -13.14 -20.39 4.42
CA LEU A 314 -14.21 -20.75 5.35
C LEU A 314 -14.63 -19.59 6.27
N GLN A 315 -13.76 -18.62 6.50
CA GLN A 315 -14.06 -17.40 7.26
C GLN A 315 -14.59 -16.25 6.41
N PHE A 316 -14.55 -16.38 5.08
CA PHE A 316 -15.05 -15.34 4.17
C PHE A 316 -16.58 -15.29 4.20
N THR A 317 -17.14 -14.13 4.55
CA THR A 317 -18.59 -13.90 4.60
C THR A 317 -18.97 -12.80 3.63
N ALA A 318 -20.00 -13.04 2.81
CA ALA A 318 -20.59 -11.99 1.99
C ALA A 318 -21.07 -10.82 2.88
N PRO A 319 -20.85 -9.55 2.48
CA PRO A 319 -21.44 -8.43 3.20
C PRO A 319 -22.98 -8.55 3.18
N PRO A 320 -23.66 -8.14 4.26
CA PRO A 320 -25.11 -8.23 4.32
C PRO A 320 -25.73 -7.42 3.17
N PRO A 321 -26.84 -7.90 2.57
CA PRO A 321 -27.48 -7.20 1.47
C PRO A 321 -27.84 -5.77 1.91
N PRO A 322 -27.72 -4.77 1.01
CA PRO A 322 -28.00 -3.39 1.36
C PRO A 322 -29.42 -3.24 1.89
N ALA A 323 -29.57 -2.55 3.03
CA ALA A 323 -30.86 -2.36 3.67
C ALA A 323 -31.88 -1.78 2.67
N PRO A 324 -33.12 -2.29 2.61
CA PRO A 324 -34.12 -1.83 1.67
C PRO A 324 -34.34 -0.32 1.85
N LYS A 325 -34.19 0.45 0.76
CA LYS A 325 -34.40 1.90 0.77
C LYS A 325 -35.81 2.19 1.30
N ARG A 326 -35.91 2.76 2.49
CA ARG A 326 -37.18 3.29 3.03
C ARG A 326 -37.72 4.31 2.04
N ARG A 327 -38.78 3.96 1.31
CA ARG A 327 -39.59 4.93 0.56
C ARG A 327 -40.04 6.00 1.53
N ARG A 328 -39.53 7.22 1.40
CA ARG A 328 -40.09 8.38 2.08
C ARG A 328 -41.54 8.52 1.59
N ARG A 329 -42.52 8.31 2.47
CA ARG A 329 -43.89 8.78 2.25
C ARG A 329 -43.81 10.30 2.17
N SER A 330 -44.01 10.86 0.98
CA SER A 330 -44.31 12.27 0.79
C SER A 330 -45.71 12.51 1.37
N GLY A 331 -45.77 12.94 2.63
CA GLY A 331 -46.97 13.57 3.17
C GLY A 331 -47.10 14.95 2.53
N ASN A 332 -48.14 15.13 1.73
CA ASN A 332 -48.54 16.44 1.20
C ASN A 332 -49.27 17.20 2.31
N PRO A 333 -48.82 18.39 2.74
CA PRO A 333 -49.55 19.21 3.68
C PRO A 333 -50.27 20.30 2.90
N ASP A 334 -51.39 19.96 2.25
CA ASP A 334 -52.35 20.98 1.84
C ASP A 334 -53.72 20.33 1.64
N ASP A 335 -54.52 20.37 2.70
CA ASP A 335 -55.96 20.49 2.54
C ASP A 335 -56.55 21.11 3.82
N ARG A 336 -56.62 22.44 3.83
CA ARG A 336 -57.49 23.20 4.73
C ARG A 336 -58.53 23.95 3.88
N THR A 337 -59.73 23.37 3.85
CA THR A 337 -61.06 24.03 3.99
C THR A 337 -61.51 25.00 2.89
N PRO A 338 -62.84 25.16 2.67
CA PRO A 338 -63.77 25.70 3.67
C PRO A 338 -64.58 24.66 4.46
#